data_AF-A0A9W9A5U9-F1
#
_entry.id   AF-A0A9W9A5U9-F1
#
_cell.length_a   1.000
_cell.length_b   1.000
_cell.length_c   1.000
_cell.angle_alpha   90.00
_cell.angle_beta   90.00
_cell.angle_gamma   90.00
#
_symmetry.space_group_name_H-M   'P 1'
#
loop_
_entity.id
_entity.type
_entity.pdbx_description
1 polymer ?
#
loop_
_entity_poly.entity_id
_entity_poly.type
_entity_poly.pdbx_seq_one_letter_code
_entity_poly.pdbx_strand_id
1 'polypeptide(L)'
;MAASVASHLPLALSLLHTVATQYPGLTKSQPTTNVNTAPTAPSAPAPAATFSIALPGSGSGTGNGSGSSSGQTTSTAGTTSGAGAPMATPPTNSNNSAQCEHCHLKPKYHDGVKTHSYCSKSCAVNAKLANGNQKVSHGHQHGSSTPPSNCDFCHNRPKFPGHPFCSKACAKNASSSSYTGGNPQGTCQAPGCSKPTHVNKDGTCGDYCSLSHKTLGETLCIMCLKAAKQTNSHFCSKACADNAEMKGPMILEVPAGHVTFRDVADQFKTSWRHVGTKCPTVKRIYKIVSPQSSLAAYNAYKSSVEARGQFATNGRSAGNENRRWHGTKRECHLGDKGHTQFCGSQTCSLCCIVKTSFDLSLFGKKTGWGRFGKGIYTSSTSSKSNDYSTNECRSSLKAILLNKVIVGKGCKLIQDNVSLTTPPQGYDSVLAEKGGSLNYDELVVYTNDAIRPSFLVMYEA
;
A
#
# COMPACT_ATOMS: atom_id res chain seq x y z
N MET A 1 7.31 -51.03 -31.00
CA MET A 1 7.00 -50.20 -32.18
C MET A 1 6.23 -48.98 -31.73
N ALA A 2 6.59 -47.83 -32.28
CA ALA A 2 6.25 -46.49 -31.83
C ALA A 2 4.79 -46.08 -32.08
N ALA A 3 4.26 -45.18 -31.25
CA ALA A 3 3.49 -44.02 -31.70
C ALA A 3 3.42 -42.95 -30.60
N SER A 4 4.06 -41.83 -30.89
CA SER A 4 4.02 -40.56 -30.17
C SER A 4 2.75 -39.79 -30.56
N VAL A 5 2.05 -39.18 -29.61
CA VAL A 5 1.18 -38.02 -29.91
C VAL A 5 1.27 -37.01 -28.78
N ALA A 6 1.76 -35.83 -29.13
CA ALA A 6 2.05 -34.70 -28.26
C ALA A 6 0.77 -33.97 -27.82
N SER A 7 0.76 -33.55 -26.56
CA SER A 7 -0.28 -32.73 -25.94
C SER A 7 0.05 -31.24 -26.09
N HIS A 8 -0.79 -30.52 -26.84
CA HIS A 8 -0.74 -29.07 -26.98
C HIS A 8 -1.51 -28.39 -25.83
N LEU A 9 -0.79 -27.59 -25.04
CA LEU A 9 -1.32 -26.56 -24.14
C LEU A 9 -1.23 -25.19 -24.83
N PRO A 10 -2.27 -24.33 -24.80
CA PRO A 10 -2.13 -22.96 -25.24
C PRO A 10 -1.58 -22.08 -24.11
N LEU A 11 -0.35 -21.59 -24.30
CA LEU A 11 0.17 -20.37 -23.69
C LEU A 11 -0.62 -19.18 -24.24
N ALA A 12 -1.20 -18.35 -23.37
CA ALA A 12 -1.55 -16.98 -23.71
C ALA A 12 -1.23 -16.07 -22.51
N LEU A 13 -0.10 -15.38 -22.61
CA LEU A 13 0.27 -14.24 -21.78
C LEU A 13 0.37 -13.00 -22.68
N SER A 14 0.09 -11.85 -22.07
CA SER A 14 0.57 -10.51 -22.43
C SER A 14 0.12 -9.89 -23.76
N LEU A 15 -0.87 -9.00 -23.68
CA LEU A 15 -1.02 -7.86 -24.58
C LEU A 15 -1.47 -6.67 -23.75
N LEU A 16 -0.61 -5.64 -23.70
CA LEU A 16 -0.89 -4.21 -23.61
C LEU A 16 0.35 -3.52 -23.01
N HIS A 17 1.25 -3.05 -23.87
CA HIS A 17 2.10 -1.85 -23.67
C HIS A 17 2.86 -1.57 -24.99
N THR A 18 2.28 -0.76 -25.87
CA THR A 18 3.03 0.03 -26.87
C THR A 18 2.10 0.99 -27.61
N VAL A 19 2.00 2.24 -27.16
CA VAL A 19 1.77 3.40 -28.05
C VAL A 19 2.39 4.63 -27.40
N ALA A 20 3.60 5.01 -27.84
CA ALA A 20 4.08 6.39 -27.88
C ALA A 20 5.49 6.39 -28.50
N THR A 21 5.58 6.73 -29.79
CA THR A 21 6.51 7.73 -30.37
C THR A 21 6.52 7.60 -31.89
N GLN A 22 5.78 8.50 -32.54
CA GLN A 22 6.03 8.95 -33.91
C GLN A 22 6.36 10.43 -33.80
N TYR A 23 7.61 10.81 -34.07
CA TYR A 23 7.99 11.90 -34.98
C TYR A 23 9.52 11.84 -35.21
N PRO A 24 10.01 12.00 -36.46
CA PRO A 24 11.40 11.75 -36.83
C PRO A 24 12.23 13.05 -36.90
N GLY A 25 13.53 12.94 -36.66
CA GLY A 25 14.52 13.92 -37.11
C GLY A 25 15.65 14.17 -36.13
N LEU A 26 16.81 13.56 -36.38
CA LEU A 26 18.12 14.23 -36.57
C LEU A 26 19.29 13.21 -36.46
N THR A 27 19.85 12.91 -37.62
CA THR A 27 21.28 12.70 -37.95
C THR A 27 22.19 11.84 -37.05
N LYS A 28 22.37 10.59 -37.51
CA LYS A 28 23.63 9.89 -37.84
C LYS A 28 24.95 10.44 -37.27
N SER A 29 25.61 9.61 -36.43
CA SER A 29 27.05 9.34 -36.51
C SER A 29 27.39 8.07 -35.71
N GLN A 30 28.03 7.12 -36.38
CA GLN A 30 28.65 5.90 -35.87
C GLN A 30 30.00 5.77 -36.61
N PRO A 31 30.90 4.83 -36.27
CA PRO A 31 31.65 4.59 -35.04
C PRO A 31 33.17 4.81 -35.25
N THR A 32 33.95 4.86 -34.17
CA THR A 32 35.37 4.49 -34.23
C THR A 32 35.67 3.41 -33.20
N THR A 33 36.05 2.26 -33.73
CA THR A 33 36.72 1.14 -33.08
C THR A 33 38.04 1.57 -32.45
N ASN A 34 38.38 1.02 -31.28
CA ASN A 34 39.75 0.58 -31.05
C ASN A 34 39.80 -0.59 -30.08
N VAL A 35 40.34 -1.68 -30.61
CA VAL A 35 40.84 -2.87 -29.94
C VAL A 35 42.25 -2.54 -29.44
N ASN A 36 42.57 -2.84 -28.17
CA ASN A 36 43.84 -3.47 -27.84
C ASN A 36 43.90 -4.00 -26.38
N THR A 37 44.06 -5.33 -26.31
CA THR A 37 44.99 -6.12 -25.49
C THR A 37 45.24 -5.79 -24.02
N ALA A 38 44.97 -6.80 -23.18
CA ALA A 38 45.49 -7.01 -21.83
C ALA A 38 47.03 -7.06 -21.77
N PRO A 39 47.60 -6.87 -20.57
CA PRO A 39 48.32 -8.00 -19.97
C PRO A 39 48.21 -8.14 -18.43
N THR A 40 48.14 -9.41 -18.01
CA THR A 40 48.69 -10.09 -16.81
C THR A 40 48.71 -9.45 -15.41
N ALA A 41 48.23 -10.25 -14.46
CA ALA A 41 48.31 -10.11 -12.99
C ALA A 41 49.74 -10.16 -12.43
N PRO A 42 49.90 -9.76 -11.15
CA PRO A 42 50.55 -10.66 -10.20
C PRO A 42 49.89 -10.74 -8.80
N SER A 43 49.79 -11.98 -8.33
CA SER A 43 49.97 -12.52 -6.95
C SER A 43 49.48 -11.77 -5.69
N ALA A 44 48.72 -12.53 -4.89
CA ALA A 44 48.40 -12.28 -3.48
C ALA A 44 49.61 -12.36 -2.53
N PRO A 45 49.44 -11.87 -1.30
CA PRO A 45 49.80 -12.69 -0.14
C PRO A 45 48.69 -12.74 0.93
N ALA A 46 48.63 -13.87 1.65
CA ALA A 46 47.87 -14.09 2.89
C ALA A 46 48.84 -14.15 4.10
N PRO A 47 48.43 -14.56 5.31
CA PRO A 47 47.76 -13.73 6.32
C PRO A 47 48.56 -13.65 7.65
N ALA A 48 48.14 -12.77 8.56
CA ALA A 48 48.60 -12.72 9.95
C ALA A 48 47.47 -12.11 10.81
N ALA A 49 47.23 -12.43 12.08
CA ALA A 49 47.63 -13.50 12.97
C ALA A 49 46.61 -13.48 14.13
N THR A 50 46.35 -14.65 14.69
CA THR A 50 45.57 -14.91 15.90
C THR A 50 46.23 -14.35 17.16
N PHE A 51 45.43 -13.86 18.11
CA PHE A 51 45.77 -13.86 19.54
C PHE A 51 44.56 -14.33 20.36
N SER A 52 44.79 -15.35 21.19
CA SER A 52 43.88 -15.94 22.17
C SER A 52 44.45 -15.69 23.57
N ILE A 53 43.64 -15.21 24.54
CA ILE A 53 43.81 -15.40 26.01
C ILE A 53 42.39 -15.27 26.61
N ALA A 54 41.70 -16.37 26.94
CA ALA A 54 41.66 -17.16 28.19
C ALA A 54 40.60 -16.68 29.22
N LEU A 55 39.69 -17.60 29.54
CA LEU A 55 38.78 -17.62 30.71
C LEU A 55 39.57 -17.81 32.02
N PRO A 56 38.91 -17.57 33.16
CA PRO A 56 38.74 -18.66 34.12
C PRO A 56 37.30 -18.80 34.66
N GLY A 57 36.81 -20.04 34.79
CA GLY A 57 35.82 -20.45 35.80
C GLY A 57 36.54 -20.77 37.12
N SER A 58 35.94 -21.07 38.26
CA SER A 58 34.57 -21.32 38.72
C SER A 58 34.61 -21.18 40.25
N GLY A 59 33.49 -20.90 40.93
CA GLY A 59 33.46 -20.97 42.40
C GLY A 59 32.15 -20.54 43.04
N SER A 60 31.38 -21.53 43.46
CA SER A 60 30.15 -21.48 44.28
C SER A 60 30.37 -20.97 45.70
N GLY A 61 29.37 -20.27 46.29
CA GLY A 61 29.33 -19.96 47.72
C GLY A 61 28.20 -19.02 48.13
N THR A 62 27.28 -19.56 48.93
CA THR A 62 26.11 -18.95 49.59
C THR A 62 26.43 -17.84 50.59
N GLY A 63 25.53 -16.86 50.79
CA GLY A 63 25.57 -15.98 51.96
C GLY A 63 24.58 -14.80 51.95
N ASN A 64 23.62 -14.86 52.88
CA ASN A 64 22.65 -13.83 53.28
C ASN A 64 23.28 -12.47 53.65
N GLY A 65 22.52 -11.37 53.54
CA GLY A 65 22.85 -10.13 54.26
C GLY A 65 22.06 -8.89 53.84
N SER A 66 20.98 -8.62 54.57
CA SER A 66 20.15 -7.41 54.55
C SER A 66 20.92 -6.12 54.87
N GLY A 67 20.44 -4.98 54.39
CA GLY A 67 20.94 -3.67 54.82
C GLY A 67 20.27 -2.48 54.13
N SER A 68 19.06 -2.12 54.58
CA SER A 68 18.48 -0.80 54.37
C SER A 68 19.15 0.22 55.28
N SER A 69 19.45 1.42 54.78
CA SER A 69 19.23 2.65 55.55
C SER A 69 19.25 3.91 54.67
N SER A 70 18.15 4.63 54.85
CA SER A 70 17.85 6.02 54.50
C SER A 70 18.76 7.01 55.23
N GLY A 71 19.01 8.17 54.60
CA GLY A 71 19.61 9.34 55.23
C GLY A 71 19.26 10.61 54.44
N GLN A 72 18.24 11.31 54.91
CA GLN A 72 17.75 12.62 54.46
C GLN A 72 18.20 13.67 55.50
N THR A 73 18.56 14.89 55.08
CA THR A 73 18.49 16.21 55.80
C THR A 73 19.41 17.22 55.08
N THR A 74 18.92 18.24 54.35
CA THR A 74 18.31 19.55 54.70
C THR A 74 19.29 20.71 54.95
N SER A 75 19.06 21.80 54.19
CA SER A 75 19.29 23.25 54.47
C SER A 75 20.74 23.70 54.68
N THR A 76 21.20 24.88 54.23
CA THR A 76 20.63 26.22 54.49
C THR A 76 21.10 27.26 53.47
N ALA A 77 20.34 28.36 53.42
CA ALA A 77 20.44 29.51 52.53
C ALA A 77 21.62 30.47 52.78
N GLY A 78 21.90 31.30 51.77
CA GLY A 78 22.73 32.51 51.85
C GLY A 78 22.34 33.51 50.76
N THR A 79 21.57 34.51 51.17
CA THR A 79 21.00 35.64 50.41
C THR A 79 22.01 36.79 50.25
N THR A 80 21.95 37.56 49.16
CA THR A 80 21.97 39.06 49.05
C THR A 80 22.29 39.51 47.61
N SER A 81 21.28 39.96 46.85
CA SER A 81 20.88 41.37 46.56
C SER A 81 21.83 42.10 45.59
N GLY A 82 21.43 42.43 44.37
CA GLY A 82 20.56 43.57 43.97
C GLY A 82 21.39 44.44 42.99
N ALA A 83 20.93 45.23 42.05
CA ALA A 83 19.64 45.73 41.60
C ALA A 83 19.84 46.33 40.18
N GLY A 84 18.77 46.57 39.40
CA GLY A 84 18.85 47.45 38.22
C GLY A 84 17.89 47.13 37.08
N ALA A 85 16.63 47.51 37.23
CA ALA A 85 15.70 47.89 36.14
C ALA A 85 15.34 49.39 36.39
N PRO A 86 14.76 50.20 35.45
CA PRO A 86 13.83 49.77 34.40
C PRO A 86 13.78 50.58 33.07
N MET A 87 12.95 50.07 32.14
CA MET A 87 12.12 50.77 31.14
C MET A 87 12.74 51.59 29.99
N ALA A 88 12.52 51.10 28.76
CA ALA A 88 11.94 51.89 27.67
C ALA A 88 11.25 50.98 26.62
N THR A 89 9.94 51.19 26.41
CA THR A 89 9.15 50.89 25.20
C THR A 89 8.88 52.22 24.47
N PRO A 90 8.36 52.29 23.23
CA PRO A 90 8.34 51.39 22.05
C PRO A 90 8.84 52.16 20.77
N PRO A 91 8.58 51.75 19.49
CA PRO A 91 7.24 51.74 18.91
C PRO A 91 6.88 50.46 18.13
N THR A 92 5.64 50.04 18.32
CA THR A 92 4.81 49.37 17.31
C THR A 92 4.73 50.22 16.05
N ASN A 93 5.09 49.68 14.89
CA ASN A 93 4.55 50.17 13.63
C ASN A 93 4.50 49.09 12.54
N SER A 94 3.27 48.65 12.26
CA SER A 94 2.67 48.52 10.93
C SER A 94 3.55 48.01 9.79
N ASN A 95 3.44 46.72 9.47
CA ASN A 95 3.69 46.28 8.10
C ASN A 95 2.70 45.20 7.64
N ASN A 96 1.46 45.64 7.42
CA ASN A 96 0.42 44.91 6.71
C ASN A 96 0.74 44.71 5.20
N SER A 97 1.99 44.94 4.78
CA SER A 97 2.36 44.97 3.35
C SER A 97 2.81 43.62 2.79
N ALA A 98 3.23 42.68 3.64
CA ALA A 98 3.83 41.40 3.21
C ALA A 98 2.88 40.19 3.25
N GLN A 99 1.73 40.28 3.93
CA GLN A 99 0.77 39.18 4.06
C GLN A 99 -0.30 39.23 2.96
N CYS A 100 -0.83 38.06 2.60
CA CYS A 100 -1.91 37.90 1.63
C CYS A 100 -3.12 38.74 2.03
N GLU A 101 -3.58 39.59 1.13
CA GLU A 101 -4.71 40.51 1.36
C GLU A 101 -6.06 39.81 1.47
N HIS A 102 -6.13 38.50 1.19
CA HIS A 102 -7.37 37.72 1.34
C HIS A 102 -7.39 36.88 2.60
N CYS A 103 -6.35 36.07 2.82
CA CYS A 103 -6.36 35.12 3.93
C CYS A 103 -5.57 35.61 5.15
N HIS A 104 -4.67 36.59 5.00
CA HIS A 104 -3.75 37.07 6.04
C HIS A 104 -2.88 36.00 6.73
N LEU A 105 -2.98 34.73 6.33
CA LEU A 105 -2.29 33.58 6.93
C LEU A 105 -0.95 33.24 6.27
N LYS A 106 -0.69 33.77 5.08
CA LYS A 106 0.51 33.45 4.28
C LYS A 106 1.09 34.71 3.64
N PRO A 107 2.42 34.77 3.42
CA PRO A 107 3.03 35.85 2.66
C PRO A 107 2.48 35.97 1.24
N LYS A 108 2.57 37.18 0.68
CA LYS A 108 2.29 37.47 -0.73
C LYS A 108 3.15 36.61 -1.67
N TYR A 109 2.57 36.13 -2.78
CA TYR A 109 3.29 35.27 -3.73
C TYR A 109 4.25 36.09 -4.60
N HIS A 110 5.51 35.71 -4.68
CA HIS A 110 6.51 36.30 -5.58
C HIS A 110 6.80 35.32 -6.72
N ASP A 111 6.58 35.74 -7.98
CA ASP A 111 6.78 34.90 -9.17
C ASP A 111 8.21 34.94 -9.74
N GLY A 112 9.12 35.64 -9.06
CA GLY A 112 10.49 35.88 -9.51
C GLY A 112 10.71 37.27 -10.12
N VAL A 113 9.63 37.97 -10.48
CA VAL A 113 9.68 39.31 -11.10
C VAL A 113 8.77 40.31 -10.38
N LYS A 114 7.63 39.86 -9.82
CA LYS A 114 6.65 40.70 -9.15
C LYS A 114 6.05 40.01 -7.91
N THR A 115 5.82 40.79 -6.86
CA THR A 115 5.03 40.38 -5.69
C THR A 115 3.54 40.61 -5.95
N HIS A 116 2.73 39.55 -5.86
CA HIS A 116 1.28 39.57 -6.02
C HIS A 116 0.58 39.84 -4.67
N SER A 117 -0.51 40.60 -4.66
CA SER A 117 -1.30 40.91 -3.47
C SER A 117 -1.82 39.70 -2.66
N TYR A 118 -1.83 38.50 -3.27
CA TYR A 118 -2.37 37.28 -2.69
C TYR A 118 -1.33 36.15 -2.69
N CYS A 119 -1.43 35.22 -1.73
CA CYS A 119 -0.52 34.08 -1.60
C CYS A 119 -0.79 32.94 -2.61
N SER A 120 -1.90 32.98 -3.34
CA SER A 120 -2.28 31.94 -4.31
C SER A 120 -3.34 32.44 -5.30
N LYS A 121 -3.46 31.74 -6.44
CA LYS A 121 -4.55 31.97 -7.41
C LYS A 121 -5.94 31.82 -6.77
N SER A 122 -6.10 30.86 -5.85
CA SER A 122 -7.36 30.68 -5.12
C SER A 122 -7.69 31.88 -4.24
N CYS A 123 -6.72 32.44 -3.52
CA CYS A 123 -6.92 33.66 -2.72
C CYS A 123 -7.26 34.88 -3.58
N ALA A 124 -6.65 35.00 -4.77
CA ALA A 124 -6.96 36.08 -5.71
C ALA A 124 -8.39 35.98 -6.27
N VAL A 125 -8.87 34.76 -6.56
CA VAL A 125 -10.25 34.53 -7.04
C VAL A 125 -11.25 34.80 -5.93
N ASN A 126 -11.02 34.29 -4.72
CA ASN A 126 -11.94 34.46 -3.61
C ASN A 126 -12.03 35.91 -3.12
N ALA A 127 -10.95 36.70 -3.20
CA ALA A 127 -10.98 38.13 -2.93
C ALA A 127 -11.88 38.90 -3.91
N LYS A 128 -11.88 38.51 -5.20
CA LYS A 128 -12.76 39.11 -6.21
C LYS A 128 -14.24 38.78 -5.99
N LEU A 129 -14.52 37.59 -5.44
CA LEU A 129 -15.88 37.19 -5.08
C LEU A 129 -16.39 37.90 -3.81
N ALA A 130 -15.49 38.30 -2.91
CA ALA A 130 -15.85 39.00 -1.67
C ALA A 130 -16.22 40.49 -1.87
N ASN A 131 -15.66 41.18 -2.87
CA ASN A 131 -15.92 42.61 -3.14
C ASN A 131 -17.01 42.87 -4.19
N GLY A 132 -17.67 41.84 -4.72
CA GLY A 132 -18.67 41.97 -5.79
C GLY A 132 -20.10 42.09 -5.26
N ASN A 133 -20.41 43.12 -4.44
CA ASN A 133 -21.79 43.43 -4.10
C ASN A 133 -22.06 44.94 -4.14
N GLN A 134 -21.96 45.53 -5.33
CA GLN A 134 -22.68 46.77 -5.65
C GLN A 134 -23.35 46.65 -7.01
N LYS A 135 -24.65 46.91 -6.99
CA LYS A 135 -25.64 46.74 -8.03
C LYS A 135 -25.87 48.11 -8.68
N VAL A 136 -25.52 48.27 -9.95
CA VAL A 136 -26.11 49.32 -10.80
C VAL A 136 -26.36 48.72 -12.18
N SER A 137 -27.64 48.69 -12.54
CA SER A 137 -28.15 48.36 -13.88
C SER A 137 -27.74 49.47 -14.85
N HIS A 138 -27.35 49.12 -16.08
CA HIS A 138 -27.86 49.66 -17.36
C HIS A 138 -27.18 48.88 -18.50
N GLY A 139 -27.98 48.47 -19.49
CA GLY A 139 -27.56 47.53 -20.54
C GLY A 139 -26.74 48.15 -21.68
N HIS A 140 -26.02 47.30 -22.40
CA HIS A 140 -25.97 47.22 -23.87
C HIS A 140 -25.11 46.02 -24.32
N GLN A 141 -25.35 45.57 -25.55
CA GLN A 141 -24.94 44.30 -26.16
C GLN A 141 -23.45 44.22 -26.60
N HIS A 142 -23.06 42.97 -26.93
CA HIS A 142 -21.99 42.47 -27.81
C HIS A 142 -20.61 42.11 -27.22
N GLY A 143 -20.18 40.85 -27.49
CA GLY A 143 -18.76 40.53 -27.73
C GLY A 143 -18.10 39.46 -26.85
N SER A 144 -18.37 38.18 -27.15
CA SER A 144 -17.63 36.94 -26.80
C SER A 144 -16.15 37.02 -26.35
N SER A 145 -15.85 36.38 -25.21
CA SER A 145 -14.73 35.42 -25.07
C SER A 145 -14.85 34.63 -23.75
N THR A 146 -15.60 33.53 -23.77
CA THR A 146 -15.74 32.62 -22.60
C THR A 146 -14.50 31.71 -22.50
N PRO A 147 -13.89 31.51 -21.32
CA PRO A 147 -12.84 30.51 -21.15
C PRO A 147 -13.37 29.10 -21.50
N PRO A 148 -12.53 28.17 -21.98
CA PRO A 148 -13.00 26.86 -22.43
C PRO A 148 -13.60 26.09 -21.25
N SER A 149 -14.93 26.04 -21.18
CA SER A 149 -15.62 25.20 -20.21
C SER A 149 -15.47 23.74 -20.65
N ASN A 150 -15.13 22.87 -19.70
CA ASN A 150 -15.02 21.44 -19.95
C ASN A 150 -16.40 20.83 -20.28
N CYS A 151 -16.40 19.71 -21.01
CA CYS A 151 -17.57 18.91 -21.38
C CYS A 151 -18.54 18.73 -20.20
N ASP A 152 -19.83 18.96 -20.42
CA ASP A 152 -20.85 18.90 -19.37
C ASP A 152 -21.14 17.47 -18.87
N PHE A 153 -20.68 16.45 -19.60
CA PHE A 153 -20.83 15.04 -19.22
C PHE A 153 -19.56 14.47 -18.58
N CYS A 154 -18.42 14.52 -19.27
CA CYS A 154 -17.19 13.87 -18.80
C CYS A 154 -16.29 14.78 -17.98
N HIS A 155 -16.46 16.10 -18.08
CA HIS A 155 -15.67 17.15 -17.43
C HIS A 155 -14.13 17.08 -17.62
N ASN A 156 -13.64 16.16 -18.45
CA ASN A 156 -12.22 15.83 -18.61
C ASN A 156 -11.61 16.37 -19.92
N ARG A 157 -12.43 16.90 -20.82
CA ARG A 157 -12.02 17.43 -22.13
C ARG A 157 -12.79 18.73 -22.41
N PRO A 158 -12.21 19.69 -23.16
CA PRO A 158 -12.95 20.86 -23.61
C PRO A 158 -14.21 20.48 -24.38
N LYS A 159 -15.23 21.33 -24.32
CA LYS A 159 -16.40 21.20 -25.17
C LYS A 159 -16.01 21.21 -26.65
N PHE A 160 -16.71 20.43 -27.46
CA PHE A 160 -16.57 20.52 -28.91
C PHE A 160 -17.21 21.86 -29.35
N PRO A 161 -16.62 22.61 -30.30
CA PRO A 161 -17.16 23.90 -30.73
C PRO A 161 -18.66 23.82 -31.08
N GLY A 162 -19.48 24.64 -30.45
CA GLY A 162 -20.93 24.66 -30.65
C GLY A 162 -21.72 23.54 -29.94
N HIS A 163 -21.08 22.70 -29.13
CA HIS A 163 -21.76 21.62 -28.38
C HIS A 163 -21.41 21.62 -26.89
N PRO A 164 -22.35 21.28 -25.99
CA PRO A 164 -22.09 21.17 -24.55
C PRO A 164 -21.17 19.99 -24.16
N PHE A 165 -20.82 19.13 -25.13
CA PHE A 165 -20.08 17.90 -24.90
C PHE A 165 -18.82 17.82 -25.76
N CYS A 166 -17.79 17.09 -25.30
CA CYS A 166 -16.52 16.91 -26.04
C CYS A 166 -16.59 15.87 -27.16
N SER A 167 -17.68 15.13 -27.31
CA SER A 167 -17.84 14.08 -28.31
C SER A 167 -19.30 13.67 -28.50
N LYS A 168 -19.63 13.06 -29.64
CA LYS A 168 -20.94 12.43 -29.89
C LYS A 168 -21.28 11.36 -28.85
N ALA A 169 -20.29 10.63 -28.34
CA ALA A 169 -20.49 9.64 -27.27
C ALA A 169 -20.93 10.32 -25.95
N CYS A 170 -20.27 11.41 -25.57
CA CYS A 170 -20.68 12.20 -24.40
C CYS A 170 -22.07 12.84 -24.60
N ALA A 171 -22.37 13.32 -25.80
CA ALA A 171 -23.70 13.86 -26.12
C ALA A 171 -24.80 12.80 -26.01
N LYS A 172 -24.62 11.64 -26.66
CA LYS A 172 -25.60 10.54 -26.65
C LYS A 172 -25.87 10.01 -25.24
N ASN A 173 -24.85 9.96 -24.39
CA ASN A 173 -24.99 9.50 -23.01
C ASN A 173 -25.64 10.55 -22.10
N ALA A 174 -25.54 11.84 -22.43
CA ALA A 174 -26.18 12.92 -21.69
C ALA A 174 -27.63 13.18 -22.13
N SER A 175 -27.96 12.95 -23.41
CA SER A 175 -29.30 13.17 -23.97
C SER A 175 -30.33 12.08 -23.62
N SER A 176 -29.92 10.97 -23.00
CA SER A 176 -30.82 9.88 -22.60
C SER A 176 -31.41 10.03 -21.19
N SER A 177 -31.27 11.20 -20.55
CA SER A 177 -31.53 11.40 -19.12
C SER A 177 -32.73 12.30 -18.79
N SER A 178 -33.70 12.46 -19.70
CA SER A 178 -34.89 13.27 -19.46
C SER A 178 -36.11 12.40 -19.11
N TYR A 179 -36.21 11.94 -17.86
CA TYR A 179 -37.46 11.44 -17.29
C TYR A 179 -37.69 12.03 -15.90
N THR A 180 -38.87 12.64 -15.73
CA THR A 180 -39.47 13.06 -14.47
C THR A 180 -40.13 11.86 -13.79
N GLY A 181 -39.64 11.47 -12.61
CA GLY A 181 -40.36 10.60 -11.67
C GLY A 181 -39.57 9.38 -11.19
N GLY A 182 -39.14 9.40 -9.91
CA GLY A 182 -38.76 8.20 -9.16
C GLY A 182 -37.57 8.34 -8.19
N ASN A 183 -37.87 8.55 -6.90
CA ASN A 183 -37.06 8.27 -5.69
C ASN A 183 -35.67 8.98 -5.54
N PRO A 184 -35.13 9.15 -4.31
CA PRO A 184 -34.11 10.17 -4.04
C PRO A 184 -32.82 9.78 -4.73
N GLN A 185 -32.35 10.66 -5.63
CA GLN A 185 -30.99 10.61 -6.13
C GLN A 185 -30.03 10.40 -4.96
N GLY A 186 -29.33 9.26 -4.93
CA GLY A 186 -28.23 9.09 -3.99
C GLY A 186 -27.18 10.17 -4.21
N THR A 187 -26.48 10.59 -3.16
CA THR A 187 -25.37 11.55 -3.30
C THR A 187 -24.15 10.84 -3.89
N CYS A 188 -23.45 11.50 -4.81
CA CYS A 188 -22.23 10.97 -5.42
C CYS A 188 -21.22 10.57 -4.34
N GLN A 189 -20.69 9.34 -4.44
CA GLN A 189 -19.70 8.82 -3.49
C GLN A 189 -18.27 9.35 -3.70
N ALA A 190 -18.07 10.29 -4.64
CA ALA A 190 -16.75 10.87 -4.84
C ALA A 190 -16.39 11.82 -3.68
N PRO A 191 -15.15 11.79 -3.17
CA PRO A 191 -14.74 12.64 -2.06
C PRO A 191 -14.99 14.12 -2.36
N GLY A 192 -15.72 14.79 -1.45
CA GLY A 192 -16.05 16.21 -1.59
C GLY A 192 -17.13 16.55 -2.62
N CYS A 193 -17.83 15.55 -3.16
CA CYS A 193 -18.94 15.79 -4.09
C CYS A 193 -20.29 15.66 -3.39
N SER A 194 -21.16 16.66 -3.55
CA SER A 194 -22.56 16.65 -3.09
C SER A 194 -23.57 16.56 -4.23
N LYS A 195 -23.11 16.35 -5.47
CA LYS A 195 -24.00 16.24 -6.63
C LYS A 195 -24.81 14.93 -6.57
N PRO A 196 -26.02 14.91 -7.13
CA PRO A 196 -26.78 13.69 -7.27
C PRO A 196 -26.06 12.68 -8.18
N THR A 197 -26.29 11.39 -7.91
CA THR A 197 -25.80 10.28 -8.71
C THR A 197 -26.38 10.27 -10.12
N HIS A 198 -25.60 9.71 -11.05
CA HIS A 198 -26.03 9.58 -12.44
C HIS A 198 -27.11 8.49 -12.55
N VAL A 199 -28.21 8.81 -13.23
CA VAL A 199 -29.29 7.84 -13.54
C VAL A 199 -28.95 7.13 -14.84
N ASN A 200 -28.82 5.81 -14.78
CA ASN A 200 -28.58 4.95 -15.92
C ASN A 200 -29.82 4.88 -16.81
N LYS A 201 -29.65 4.35 -18.03
CA LYS A 201 -30.73 4.24 -19.03
C LYS A 201 -31.90 3.35 -18.58
N ASP A 202 -31.64 2.43 -17.66
CA ASP A 202 -32.62 1.51 -17.06
C ASP A 202 -33.35 2.11 -15.83
N GLY A 203 -33.10 3.39 -15.52
CA GLY A 203 -33.68 4.07 -14.36
C GLY A 203 -32.94 3.82 -13.05
N THR A 204 -31.87 3.01 -13.02
CA THR A 204 -31.09 2.77 -11.81
C THR A 204 -30.13 3.93 -11.53
N CYS A 205 -29.96 4.32 -10.26
CA CYS A 205 -28.93 5.28 -9.86
C CYS A 205 -27.58 4.56 -9.72
N GLY A 206 -26.54 5.07 -10.38
CA GLY A 206 -25.17 4.62 -10.14
C GLY A 206 -24.59 5.21 -8.84
N ASP A 207 -23.36 4.85 -8.48
CA ASP A 207 -22.70 5.37 -7.26
C ASP A 207 -22.09 6.78 -7.43
N TYR A 208 -21.96 7.26 -8.68
CA TYR A 208 -21.25 8.49 -9.00
C TYR A 208 -22.01 9.38 -9.98
N CYS A 209 -21.81 10.69 -9.90
CA CYS A 209 -22.46 11.67 -10.78
C CYS A 209 -21.81 11.80 -12.17
N SER A 210 -20.60 11.26 -12.37
CA SER A 210 -19.87 11.30 -13.63
C SER A 210 -18.87 10.16 -13.74
N LEU A 211 -18.40 9.88 -14.96
CA LEU A 211 -17.33 8.89 -15.19
C LEU A 211 -16.02 9.30 -14.50
N SER A 212 -15.69 10.59 -14.46
CA SER A 212 -14.51 11.11 -13.75
C SER A 212 -14.56 10.77 -12.26
N HIS A 213 -15.72 10.99 -11.62
CA HIS A 213 -15.93 10.68 -10.21
C HIS A 213 -15.93 9.19 -9.93
N LYS A 214 -16.45 8.38 -10.87
CA LYS A 214 -16.31 6.92 -10.83
C LYS A 214 -14.83 6.52 -10.87
N THR A 215 -14.07 6.95 -11.87
CA THR A 215 -12.64 6.62 -11.99
C THR A 215 -11.85 7.06 -10.76
N LEU A 216 -12.14 8.26 -10.21
CA LEU A 216 -11.52 8.72 -8.98
C LEU A 216 -11.85 7.80 -7.81
N GLY A 217 -13.14 7.49 -7.59
CA GLY A 217 -13.60 6.59 -6.53
C GLY A 217 -12.97 5.20 -6.61
N GLU A 218 -12.89 4.64 -7.81
CA GLU A 218 -12.26 3.34 -8.08
C GLU A 218 -10.74 3.33 -7.85
N THR A 219 -10.09 4.51 -7.84
CA THR A 219 -8.62 4.62 -7.74
C THR A 219 -8.14 5.45 -6.57
N LEU A 220 -8.97 5.72 -5.56
CA LEU A 220 -8.58 6.52 -4.40
C LEU A 220 -7.34 6.00 -3.67
N CYS A 221 -6.48 6.92 -3.26
CA CYS A 221 -5.46 6.69 -2.26
C CYS A 221 -6.10 6.10 -1.00
N ILE A 222 -5.66 4.90 -0.61
CA ILE A 222 -6.26 4.15 0.50
C ILE A 222 -5.98 4.84 1.85
N MET A 223 -4.97 5.71 1.93
CA MET A 223 -4.65 6.45 3.16
C MET A 223 -5.50 7.71 3.35
N CYS A 224 -5.60 8.56 2.32
CA CYS A 224 -6.25 9.86 2.45
C CYS A 224 -7.67 9.91 1.90
N LEU A 225 -8.04 8.95 1.05
CA LEU A 225 -9.33 8.86 0.35
C LEU A 225 -9.73 10.17 -0.36
N LYS A 226 -8.76 10.96 -0.84
CA LYS A 226 -8.99 12.29 -1.45
C LYS A 226 -8.53 12.39 -2.90
N ALA A 227 -7.44 11.72 -3.26
CA ALA A 227 -6.82 11.80 -4.57
C ALA A 227 -6.56 10.39 -5.12
N ALA A 228 -6.46 10.25 -6.43
CA ALA A 228 -6.14 8.99 -7.07
C ALA A 228 -4.75 8.49 -6.64
N LYS A 229 -4.62 7.17 -6.48
CA LYS A 229 -3.37 6.47 -6.21
C LYS A 229 -2.42 6.57 -7.41
N GLN A 230 -1.13 6.44 -7.16
CA GLN A 230 -0.15 6.28 -8.24
C GLN A 230 -0.24 4.87 -8.86
N THR A 231 0.25 4.69 -10.09
CA THR A 231 0.15 3.42 -10.84
C THR A 231 0.63 2.22 -10.03
N ASN A 232 1.84 2.31 -9.47
CA ASN A 232 2.50 1.23 -8.72
C ASN A 232 2.39 1.40 -7.20
N SER A 233 1.40 2.16 -6.72
CA SER A 233 1.16 2.42 -5.30
C SER A 233 -0.33 2.26 -4.95
N HIS A 234 -0.59 2.08 -3.67
CA HIS A 234 -1.92 2.22 -3.08
C HIS A 234 -2.18 3.64 -2.55
N PHE A 235 -1.20 4.53 -2.68
CA PHE A 235 -1.19 5.88 -2.17
C PHE A 235 -1.01 6.91 -3.30
N CYS A 236 -1.52 8.13 -3.11
CA CYS A 236 -1.42 9.21 -4.11
C CYS A 236 -0.04 9.90 -4.12
N SER A 237 0.75 9.74 -3.05
CA SER A 237 2.05 10.40 -2.91
C SER A 237 2.94 9.68 -1.91
N LYS A 238 4.25 9.96 -1.96
CA LYS A 238 5.20 9.53 -0.92
C LYS A 238 4.78 9.99 0.47
N ALA A 239 4.29 11.22 0.62
CA ALA A 239 3.78 11.71 1.90
C ALA A 239 2.62 10.86 2.47
N CYS A 240 1.70 10.37 1.62
CA CYS A 240 0.65 9.46 2.09
C CYS A 240 1.18 8.06 2.42
N ALA A 241 2.16 7.56 1.68
CA ALA A 241 2.82 6.29 1.98
C ALA A 241 3.57 6.38 3.33
N ASP A 242 4.41 7.39 3.50
CA ASP A 242 5.17 7.64 4.73
C ASP A 242 4.24 7.87 5.93
N ASN A 243 3.12 8.60 5.75
CA ASN A 243 2.13 8.78 6.80
C ASN A 243 1.45 7.47 7.20
N ALA A 244 1.14 6.60 6.23
CA ALA A 244 0.61 5.29 6.51
C ALA A 244 1.63 4.47 7.31
N GLU A 245 2.87 4.38 6.84
CA GLU A 245 3.95 3.62 7.50
C GLU A 245 4.24 4.13 8.92
N MET A 246 4.26 5.45 9.13
CA MET A 246 4.45 6.09 10.43
C MET A 246 3.31 5.77 11.40
N LYS A 247 2.07 5.64 10.92
CA LYS A 247 0.90 5.29 11.75
C LYS A 247 0.70 3.78 11.91
N GLY A 248 1.50 2.97 11.23
CA GLY A 248 1.49 1.53 11.40
C GLY A 248 1.93 1.10 12.81
N PRO A 249 1.56 -0.12 13.25
CA PRO A 249 0.75 -1.09 12.52
C PRO A 249 -0.73 -0.70 12.51
N MET A 250 -1.40 -0.84 11.37
CA MET A 250 -2.85 -0.63 11.25
C MET A 250 -3.41 -1.32 10.02
N ILE A 251 -4.74 -1.36 9.92
CA ILE A 251 -5.46 -1.78 8.72
C ILE A 251 -6.25 -0.61 8.14
N LEU A 252 -6.16 -0.41 6.83
CA LEU A 252 -6.90 0.60 6.09
C LEU A 252 -7.96 -0.08 5.23
N GLU A 253 -9.23 0.28 5.41
CA GLU A 253 -10.31 -0.30 4.60
C GLU A 253 -10.16 0.09 3.13
N VAL A 254 -10.23 -0.91 2.26
CA VAL A 254 -10.24 -0.72 0.81
C VAL A 254 -11.71 -0.61 0.37
N PRO A 255 -12.15 0.52 -0.23
CA PRO A 255 -13.53 0.67 -0.65
C PRO A 255 -13.97 -0.44 -1.62
N ALA A 256 -15.21 -0.89 -1.53
CA ALA A 256 -15.70 -2.03 -2.34
C ALA A 256 -15.60 -1.80 -3.86
N GLY A 257 -15.79 -0.56 -4.32
CA GLY A 257 -15.62 -0.18 -5.73
C GLY A 257 -14.15 0.01 -6.16
N HIS A 258 -13.19 -0.04 -5.24
CA HIS A 258 -11.80 0.27 -5.53
C HIS A 258 -11.11 -0.84 -6.34
N VAL A 259 -10.21 -0.49 -7.27
CA VAL A 259 -9.48 -1.46 -8.12
C VAL A 259 -8.66 -2.46 -7.32
N THR A 260 -8.10 -2.06 -6.17
CA THR A 260 -7.41 -2.98 -5.24
C THR A 260 -8.36 -3.98 -4.60
N PHE A 261 -9.61 -3.59 -4.31
CA PHE A 261 -10.60 -4.52 -3.78
C PHE A 261 -10.87 -5.61 -4.81
N ARG A 262 -11.17 -5.20 -6.05
CA ARG A 262 -11.38 -6.12 -7.16
C ARG A 262 -10.18 -7.05 -7.39
N ASP A 263 -8.96 -6.50 -7.47
CA ASP A 263 -7.72 -7.28 -7.66
C ASP A 263 -7.57 -8.41 -6.62
N VAL A 264 -7.75 -8.08 -5.34
CA VAL A 264 -7.57 -9.04 -4.24
C VAL A 264 -8.74 -10.03 -4.16
N ALA A 265 -9.98 -9.58 -4.41
CA ALA A 265 -11.16 -10.44 -4.45
C ALA A 265 -11.11 -11.42 -5.62
N ASP A 266 -10.67 -10.98 -6.81
CA ASP A 266 -10.50 -11.81 -7.99
C ASP A 266 -9.39 -12.84 -7.79
N GLN A 267 -8.28 -12.46 -7.13
CA GLN A 267 -7.26 -13.41 -6.70
C GLN A 267 -7.85 -14.46 -5.77
N PHE A 268 -8.59 -14.04 -4.74
CA PHE A 268 -9.22 -14.97 -3.79
C PHE A 268 -10.14 -15.97 -4.49
N LYS A 269 -10.98 -15.48 -5.41
CA LYS A 269 -11.92 -16.31 -6.18
C LYS A 269 -11.20 -17.25 -7.15
N THR A 270 -10.22 -16.75 -7.90
CA THR A 270 -9.48 -17.53 -8.90
C THR A 270 -8.58 -18.60 -8.27
N SER A 271 -8.15 -18.37 -7.03
CA SER A 271 -7.39 -19.36 -6.25
C SER A 271 -8.26 -20.28 -5.40
N TRP A 272 -9.59 -20.18 -5.47
CA TRP A 272 -10.49 -21.09 -4.76
C TRP A 272 -10.65 -22.37 -5.57
N ARG A 273 -9.91 -23.44 -5.22
CA ARG A 273 -9.67 -24.59 -6.10
C ARG A 273 -10.05 -25.95 -5.50
N HIS A 274 -10.63 -25.99 -4.31
CA HIS A 274 -11.19 -27.23 -3.77
C HIS A 274 -12.42 -27.64 -4.58
N VAL A 275 -12.35 -28.82 -5.20
CA VAL A 275 -13.42 -29.37 -6.02
C VAL A 275 -14.68 -29.57 -5.17
N GLY A 276 -15.85 -29.24 -5.73
CA GLY A 276 -17.13 -29.39 -5.04
C GLY A 276 -17.45 -28.29 -4.02
N THR A 277 -16.59 -27.29 -3.84
CA THR A 277 -16.84 -26.18 -2.92
C THR A 277 -17.22 -24.90 -3.65
N LYS A 278 -18.18 -24.13 -3.10
CA LYS A 278 -18.53 -22.81 -3.61
C LYS A 278 -17.59 -21.76 -3.01
N CYS A 279 -16.99 -20.92 -3.85
CA CYS A 279 -16.21 -19.78 -3.36
C CYS A 279 -17.14 -18.80 -2.59
N PRO A 280 -16.82 -18.46 -1.34
CA PRO A 280 -17.61 -17.52 -0.55
C PRO A 280 -17.45 -16.08 -1.07
N THR A 281 -18.43 -15.23 -0.77
CA THR A 281 -18.42 -13.82 -1.20
C THR A 281 -17.45 -13.02 -0.33
N VAL A 282 -16.51 -12.32 -0.95
CA VAL A 282 -15.68 -11.33 -0.26
C VAL A 282 -16.53 -10.10 0.09
N LYS A 283 -16.52 -9.72 1.36
CA LYS A 283 -17.30 -8.57 1.89
C LYS A 283 -16.44 -7.36 2.18
N ARG A 284 -15.22 -7.55 2.68
CA ARG A 284 -14.28 -6.47 3.01
C ARG A 284 -12.86 -6.86 2.69
N ILE A 285 -12.07 -5.88 2.27
CA ILE A 285 -10.62 -6.02 2.11
C ILE A 285 -9.99 -4.85 2.83
N TYR A 286 -8.95 -5.14 3.61
CA TYR A 286 -8.15 -4.12 4.26
C TYR A 286 -6.71 -4.21 3.78
N LYS A 287 -6.12 -3.06 3.45
CA LYS A 287 -4.68 -2.94 3.25
C LYS A 287 -4.00 -2.94 4.61
N ILE A 288 -3.11 -3.91 4.83
CA ILE A 288 -2.30 -3.96 6.04
C ILE A 288 -1.11 -3.04 5.86
N VAL A 289 -0.88 -2.18 6.85
CA VAL A 289 0.26 -1.28 6.92
C VAL A 289 1.18 -1.75 8.04
N SER A 290 2.35 -2.24 7.65
CA SER A 290 3.37 -2.72 8.58
C SER A 290 4.27 -1.56 9.05
N PRO A 291 4.87 -1.68 10.25
CA PRO A 291 5.86 -0.70 10.71
C PRO A 291 7.08 -0.62 9.79
N GLN A 292 7.72 0.56 9.73
CA GLN A 292 8.88 0.82 8.87
C GLN A 292 10.04 -0.16 9.12
N SER A 293 10.37 -0.46 10.37
CA SER A 293 11.43 -1.41 10.73
C SER A 293 11.15 -2.82 10.19
N SER A 294 9.90 -3.27 10.27
CA SER A 294 9.46 -4.56 9.72
C SER A 294 9.62 -4.59 8.20
N LEU A 295 9.26 -3.51 7.50
CA LEU A 295 9.42 -3.41 6.04
C LEU A 295 10.90 -3.34 5.63
N ALA A 296 11.75 -2.65 6.39
CA ALA A 296 13.18 -2.57 6.14
C ALA A 296 13.84 -3.95 6.17
N ALA A 297 13.56 -4.77 7.19
CA ALA A 297 14.09 -6.13 7.29
C ALA A 297 13.62 -7.03 6.12
N TYR A 298 12.34 -6.93 5.74
CA TYR A 298 11.81 -7.64 4.57
C TYR A 298 12.49 -7.23 3.26
N ASN A 299 12.67 -5.92 3.05
CA ASN A 299 13.30 -5.40 1.84
C ASN A 299 14.80 -5.74 1.80
N ALA A 300 15.50 -5.74 2.93
CA ALA A 300 16.89 -6.19 3.02
C ALA A 300 17.00 -7.67 2.65
N TYR A 301 16.12 -8.53 3.20
CA TYR A 301 16.08 -9.93 2.84
C TYR A 301 15.78 -10.13 1.34
N LYS A 302 14.75 -9.46 0.81
CA LYS A 302 14.42 -9.45 -0.63
C LYS A 302 15.62 -9.08 -1.50
N SER A 303 16.33 -8.01 -1.17
CA SER A 303 17.50 -7.56 -1.91
C SER A 303 18.64 -8.58 -1.87
N SER A 304 18.88 -9.22 -0.72
CA SER A 304 19.89 -10.28 -0.62
C SER A 304 19.54 -11.51 -1.46
N VAL A 305 18.27 -11.94 -1.47
CA VAL A 305 17.80 -13.04 -2.32
C VAL A 305 17.90 -12.66 -3.80
N GLU A 306 17.53 -11.43 -4.17
CA GLU A 306 17.69 -10.94 -5.55
C GLU A 306 19.15 -10.90 -6.00
N ALA A 307 20.07 -10.44 -5.14
CA ALA A 307 21.49 -10.38 -5.46
C ALA A 307 22.08 -11.78 -5.78
N ARG A 308 21.57 -12.83 -5.12
CA ARG A 308 22.01 -14.22 -5.34
C ARG A 308 21.31 -14.90 -6.53
N GLY A 309 20.05 -14.56 -6.78
CA GLY A 309 19.20 -15.31 -7.73
C GLY A 309 18.86 -14.57 -9.03
N GLN A 310 19.11 -13.25 -9.11
CA GLN A 310 18.90 -12.41 -10.29
C GLN A 310 17.50 -12.59 -10.94
N PHE A 311 16.45 -12.69 -10.12
CA PHE A 311 15.10 -13.03 -10.59
C PHE A 311 14.49 -11.93 -11.47
N ALA A 312 14.80 -10.66 -11.20
CA ALA A 312 14.27 -9.53 -11.97
C ALA A 312 14.76 -9.56 -13.43
N THR A 313 16.04 -9.89 -13.63
CA THR A 313 16.62 -10.02 -14.98
C THR A 313 16.01 -11.18 -15.78
N ASN A 314 15.42 -12.16 -15.08
CA ASN A 314 14.73 -13.31 -15.65
C ASN A 314 13.22 -13.09 -15.77
N GLY A 315 12.74 -11.84 -15.80
CA GLY A 315 11.33 -11.51 -16.01
C GLY A 315 10.41 -11.78 -14.82
N ARG A 316 10.95 -12.02 -13.63
CA ARG A 316 10.19 -12.21 -12.38
C ARG A 316 10.23 -10.94 -11.54
N SER A 317 9.44 -10.90 -10.47
CA SER A 317 9.61 -9.89 -9.43
C SER A 317 10.95 -10.08 -8.73
N ALA A 318 11.57 -8.99 -8.28
CA ALA A 318 12.80 -9.05 -7.48
C ALA A 318 12.60 -9.97 -6.25
N GLY A 319 13.58 -10.82 -5.95
CA GLY A 319 13.53 -11.85 -4.91
C GLY A 319 12.52 -12.97 -5.20
N ASN A 320 11.96 -13.01 -6.41
CA ASN A 320 10.81 -13.84 -6.74
C ASN A 320 9.65 -13.64 -5.71
N GLU A 321 9.33 -12.38 -5.43
CA GLU A 321 8.22 -12.00 -4.54
C GLU A 321 6.88 -12.45 -5.13
N ASN A 322 6.15 -13.29 -4.40
CA ASN A 322 4.85 -13.79 -4.80
C ASN A 322 3.78 -13.53 -3.73
N ARG A 323 2.52 -13.41 -4.15
CA ARG A 323 1.40 -13.36 -3.22
C ARG A 323 0.94 -14.76 -2.81
N ARG A 324 0.71 -14.99 -1.51
CA ARG A 324 0.26 -16.28 -0.96
C ARG A 324 -0.74 -16.12 0.18
N TRP A 325 -1.68 -17.04 0.25
CA TRP A 325 -2.73 -17.10 1.26
C TRP A 325 -2.23 -17.74 2.56
N HIS A 326 -2.75 -17.24 3.68
CA HIS A 326 -2.57 -17.83 4.99
C HIS A 326 -3.86 -17.67 5.80
N GLY A 327 -4.45 -18.80 6.21
CA GLY A 327 -5.55 -18.81 7.17
C GLY A 327 -5.01 -18.99 8.58
N THR A 328 -5.65 -18.32 9.54
CA THR A 328 -5.23 -18.35 10.93
C THR A 328 -6.40 -18.16 11.87
N LYS A 329 -6.14 -18.26 13.17
CA LYS A 329 -7.12 -18.09 14.23
C LYS A 329 -7.43 -16.62 14.49
N ARG A 330 -8.71 -16.29 14.56
CA ARG A 330 -9.22 -14.95 14.91
C ARG A 330 -10.10 -15.04 16.15
N GLU A 331 -9.69 -14.38 17.23
CA GLU A 331 -10.43 -14.37 18.50
C GLU A 331 -11.35 -13.16 18.66
N CYS A 332 -11.16 -12.13 17.84
CA CYS A 332 -11.83 -10.83 17.98
C CYS A 332 -12.56 -10.43 16.69
N HIS A 333 -13.14 -9.24 16.68
CA HIS A 333 -13.90 -8.70 15.55
C HIS A 333 -13.05 -7.93 14.53
N LEU A 334 -11.71 -8.01 14.58
CA LEU A 334 -10.84 -7.31 13.62
C LEU A 334 -11.24 -7.65 12.18
N GLY A 335 -11.56 -6.61 11.40
CA GLY A 335 -12.02 -6.68 10.02
C GLY A 335 -13.55 -6.73 9.84
N ASP A 336 -14.32 -6.87 10.91
CA ASP A 336 -15.77 -6.65 10.84
C ASP A 336 -16.05 -5.14 10.61
N LYS A 337 -17.28 -4.79 10.19
CA LYS A 337 -17.65 -3.40 9.92
C LYS A 337 -17.35 -2.52 11.13
N GLY A 338 -16.57 -1.46 10.95
CA GLY A 338 -16.18 -0.54 12.04
C GLY A 338 -15.13 -1.08 13.02
N HIS A 339 -14.65 -2.33 12.87
CA HIS A 339 -13.72 -2.95 13.79
C HIS A 339 -12.31 -3.03 13.18
N THR A 340 -11.55 -1.94 13.32
CA THR A 340 -10.18 -1.85 12.78
C THR A 340 -9.09 -1.88 13.85
N GLN A 341 -9.47 -1.93 15.13
CA GLN A 341 -8.54 -1.95 16.26
C GLN A 341 -8.11 -3.37 16.60
N PHE A 342 -6.82 -3.56 16.86
CA PHE A 342 -6.29 -4.84 17.32
C PHE A 342 -6.73 -5.12 18.76
N CYS A 343 -7.08 -6.37 19.07
CA CYS A 343 -7.24 -6.80 20.46
C CYS A 343 -5.87 -6.91 21.16
N GLY A 344 -5.88 -6.91 22.50
CA GLY A 344 -4.68 -7.12 23.32
C GLY A 344 -4.28 -8.59 23.51
N SER A 345 -5.08 -9.55 23.05
CA SER A 345 -4.81 -10.97 23.23
C SER A 345 -3.53 -11.42 22.49
N GLN A 346 -2.63 -12.09 23.22
CA GLN A 346 -1.42 -12.71 22.67
C GLN A 346 -1.71 -14.05 21.97
N THR A 347 -2.91 -14.61 22.14
CA THR A 347 -3.32 -15.86 21.49
C THR A 347 -4.09 -15.61 20.19
N CYS A 348 -4.51 -14.37 19.94
CA CYS A 348 -5.17 -13.98 18.70
C CYS A 348 -4.16 -13.89 17.55
N SER A 349 -3.91 -15.04 16.92
CA SER A 349 -2.92 -15.18 15.85
C SER A 349 -3.11 -14.16 14.72
N LEU A 350 -4.35 -13.87 14.32
CA LEU A 350 -4.62 -12.84 13.32
C LEU A 350 -4.09 -11.47 13.74
N CYS A 351 -4.44 -10.99 14.94
CA CYS A 351 -3.98 -9.68 15.43
C CYS A 351 -2.46 -9.66 15.57
N CYS A 352 -1.86 -10.70 16.14
CA CYS A 352 -0.40 -10.80 16.27
C CYS A 352 0.30 -10.73 14.90
N ILE A 353 -0.14 -11.54 13.92
CA ILE A 353 0.45 -11.54 12.58
C ILE A 353 0.29 -10.17 11.91
N VAL A 354 -0.89 -9.55 11.96
CA VAL A 354 -1.12 -8.26 11.33
C VAL A 354 -0.31 -7.14 12.02
N LYS A 355 -0.14 -7.21 13.35
CA LYS A 355 0.55 -6.20 14.14
C LYS A 355 2.09 -6.29 14.05
N THR A 356 2.64 -7.50 14.13
CA THR A 356 4.09 -7.74 14.26
C THR A 356 4.68 -8.66 13.20
N SER A 357 3.91 -9.03 12.17
CA SER A 357 4.27 -10.06 11.18
C SER A 357 4.32 -11.48 11.77
N PHE A 358 4.70 -12.43 10.92
CA PHE A 358 4.89 -13.83 11.25
C PHE A 358 6.10 -14.05 12.15
N ASP A 359 6.00 -15.02 13.05
CA ASP A 359 7.08 -15.44 13.92
C ASP A 359 7.22 -16.96 13.96
N LEU A 360 8.35 -17.47 13.49
CA LEU A 360 8.73 -18.88 13.53
C LEU A 360 8.82 -19.46 14.95
N SER A 361 9.00 -18.62 15.97
CA SER A 361 8.95 -19.09 17.37
C SER A 361 7.56 -19.64 17.73
N LEU A 362 6.52 -19.23 16.99
CA LEU A 362 5.13 -19.65 17.18
C LEU A 362 4.74 -20.86 16.32
N PHE A 363 5.66 -21.40 15.51
CA PHE A 363 5.41 -22.60 14.72
C PHE A 363 4.92 -23.76 15.59
N GLY A 364 3.99 -24.55 15.07
CA GLY A 364 3.52 -25.77 15.73
C GLY A 364 2.65 -25.54 16.96
N LYS A 365 2.41 -24.31 17.42
CA LYS A 365 1.56 -24.08 18.61
C LYS A 365 0.13 -24.60 18.47
N LYS A 366 -0.41 -24.65 17.24
CA LYS A 366 -1.75 -25.20 16.95
C LYS A 366 -1.72 -26.69 16.58
N THR A 367 -0.75 -27.10 15.76
CA THR A 367 -0.74 -28.43 15.12
C THR A 367 0.29 -29.39 15.69
N GLY A 368 1.29 -28.92 16.44
CA GLY A 368 2.44 -29.69 16.94
C GLY A 368 3.47 -30.07 15.87
N TRP A 369 3.10 -30.03 14.59
CA TRP A 369 3.96 -30.44 13.47
C TRP A 369 3.59 -29.72 12.16
N GLY A 370 4.44 -29.89 11.15
CA GLY A 370 4.22 -29.44 9.77
C GLY A 370 4.97 -30.34 8.79
N ARG A 371 4.40 -30.56 7.60
CA ARG A 371 4.91 -31.51 6.60
C ARG A 371 6.37 -31.26 6.17
N PHE A 372 6.82 -30.01 6.27
CA PHE A 372 8.17 -29.57 5.92
C PHE A 372 8.85 -28.90 7.13
N GLY A 373 8.57 -29.40 8.32
CA GLY A 373 9.15 -28.99 9.60
C GLY A 373 8.86 -27.54 10.00
N LYS A 374 9.77 -26.93 10.78
CA LYS A 374 9.60 -25.62 11.43
C LYS A 374 9.70 -24.48 10.42
N GLY A 375 8.58 -24.12 9.82
CA GLY A 375 8.50 -23.06 8.80
C GLY A 375 7.21 -22.24 8.89
N ILE A 376 7.13 -21.19 8.07
CA ILE A 376 5.91 -20.41 7.86
C ILE A 376 5.22 -20.93 6.59
N TYR A 377 4.00 -21.44 6.77
CA TYR A 377 3.25 -22.13 5.72
C TYR A 377 2.24 -21.18 5.08
N THR A 378 2.25 -21.16 3.75
CA THR A 378 1.30 -20.41 2.92
C THR A 378 0.90 -21.23 1.71
N SER A 379 -0.13 -20.82 0.98
CA SER A 379 -0.58 -21.52 -0.24
C SER A 379 -0.91 -20.55 -1.36
N SER A 380 -0.77 -20.97 -2.61
CA SER A 380 -1.36 -20.27 -3.75
C SER A 380 -2.85 -20.57 -3.92
N THR A 381 -3.40 -21.50 -3.13
CA THR A 381 -4.80 -21.93 -3.15
C THR A 381 -5.54 -21.38 -1.92
N SER A 382 -6.46 -20.43 -2.13
CA SER A 382 -7.21 -19.77 -1.04
C SER A 382 -8.10 -20.74 -0.27
N SER A 383 -8.72 -21.71 -0.96
CA SER A 383 -9.55 -22.74 -0.33
C SER A 383 -8.77 -23.68 0.58
N LYS A 384 -7.46 -23.91 0.33
CA LYS A 384 -6.58 -24.67 1.23
C LYS A 384 -6.32 -23.86 2.50
N SER A 385 -5.95 -22.60 2.34
CA SER A 385 -5.70 -21.71 3.47
C SER A 385 -6.98 -21.44 4.28
N ASN A 386 -8.17 -21.48 3.66
CA ASN A 386 -9.46 -21.39 4.35
C ASN A 386 -9.66 -22.46 5.44
N ASP A 387 -9.11 -23.67 5.27
CA ASP A 387 -9.22 -24.76 6.25
C ASP A 387 -8.53 -24.42 7.58
N TYR A 388 -7.60 -23.46 7.56
CA TYR A 388 -6.91 -22.95 8.74
C TYR A 388 -7.52 -21.66 9.30
N SER A 389 -8.48 -21.07 8.59
CA SER A 389 -9.22 -19.87 9.03
C SER A 389 -10.32 -20.26 10.02
N THR A 390 -10.16 -19.87 11.27
CA THR A 390 -11.11 -20.20 12.35
C THR A 390 -11.42 -18.97 13.19
N ASN A 391 -12.69 -18.74 13.51
CA ASN A 391 -13.12 -17.69 14.42
C ASN A 391 -13.48 -18.29 15.79
N GLU A 392 -13.02 -17.68 16.87
CA GLU A 392 -13.55 -17.93 18.23
C GLU A 392 -14.61 -16.88 18.62
N CYS A 393 -14.68 -15.77 17.89
CA CYS A 393 -15.73 -14.78 18.02
C CYS A 393 -16.97 -15.15 17.19
N ARG A 394 -18.16 -14.68 17.62
CA ARG A 394 -19.38 -14.79 16.83
C ARG A 394 -19.39 -13.75 15.71
N SER A 395 -19.02 -14.16 14.50
CA SER A 395 -19.06 -13.32 13.31
C SER A 395 -19.52 -14.13 12.11
N SER A 396 -20.32 -13.52 11.24
CA SER A 396 -20.73 -14.11 9.96
C SER A 396 -19.62 -14.09 8.90
N LEU A 397 -18.45 -13.54 9.23
CA LEU A 397 -17.32 -13.42 8.33
C LEU A 397 -16.09 -14.18 8.83
N LYS A 398 -15.48 -14.97 7.94
CA LYS A 398 -14.14 -15.51 8.13
C LYS A 398 -13.07 -14.50 7.67
N ALA A 399 -11.85 -14.71 8.16
CA ALA A 399 -10.69 -13.88 7.85
C ALA A 399 -9.56 -14.70 7.23
N ILE A 400 -8.94 -14.20 6.17
CA ILE A 400 -7.76 -14.79 5.54
C ILE A 400 -6.78 -13.70 5.14
N LEU A 401 -5.48 -13.99 5.23
CA LEU A 401 -4.42 -13.06 4.88
C LEU A 401 -3.90 -13.35 3.47
N LEU A 402 -3.71 -12.29 2.67
CA LEU A 402 -2.90 -12.31 1.46
C LEU A 402 -1.56 -11.66 1.77
N ASN A 403 -0.50 -12.44 1.63
CA ASN A 403 0.84 -12.09 2.07
C ASN A 403 1.75 -11.87 0.87
N LYS A 404 2.76 -11.02 1.01
CA LYS A 404 3.90 -10.99 0.09
C LYS A 404 4.99 -11.91 0.64
N VAL A 405 5.45 -12.86 -0.17
CA VAL A 405 6.44 -13.85 0.21
C VAL A 405 7.61 -13.83 -0.77
N ILE A 406 8.83 -13.66 -0.25
CA ILE A 406 10.07 -13.80 -1.00
C ILE A 406 10.32 -15.30 -1.15
N VAL A 407 9.98 -15.83 -2.32
CA VAL A 407 10.12 -17.26 -2.61
C VAL A 407 11.57 -17.60 -2.95
N GLY A 408 12.30 -16.67 -3.57
CA GLY A 408 13.66 -16.94 -4.07
C GLY A 408 13.71 -18.18 -4.97
N LYS A 409 14.77 -18.97 -4.82
CA LYS A 409 14.91 -20.28 -5.46
C LYS A 409 14.20 -21.32 -4.59
N GLY A 410 13.03 -21.78 -5.03
CA GLY A 410 12.23 -22.75 -4.29
C GLY A 410 12.63 -24.20 -4.59
N CYS A 411 12.79 -25.01 -3.54
CA CYS A 411 13.05 -26.45 -3.63
C CYS A 411 11.72 -27.19 -3.79
N LYS A 412 11.50 -27.82 -4.95
CA LYS A 412 10.27 -28.58 -5.20
C LYS A 412 10.31 -29.92 -4.47
N LEU A 413 9.31 -30.18 -3.63
CA LEU A 413 9.16 -31.44 -2.90
C LEU A 413 7.75 -31.99 -3.12
N ILE A 414 7.65 -33.33 -3.19
CA ILE A 414 6.39 -34.08 -3.35
C ILE A 414 6.15 -35.09 -2.21
N GLN A 415 7.08 -35.15 -1.26
CA GLN A 415 7.05 -36.02 -0.08
C GLN A 415 7.35 -35.19 1.16
N ASP A 416 6.79 -35.61 2.29
CA ASP A 416 7.00 -34.94 3.57
C ASP A 416 8.47 -35.00 4.00
N ASN A 417 8.92 -33.92 4.63
CA ASN A 417 10.20 -33.87 5.32
C ASN A 417 10.06 -33.04 6.60
N VAL A 418 9.56 -33.71 7.64
CA VAL A 418 9.18 -33.07 8.91
C VAL A 418 10.36 -32.55 9.73
N SER A 419 11.61 -32.94 9.39
CA SER A 419 12.81 -32.53 10.13
C SER A 419 13.40 -31.18 9.67
N LEU A 420 12.88 -30.60 8.58
CA LEU A 420 13.38 -29.34 8.06
C LEU A 420 13.20 -28.18 9.05
N THR A 421 14.28 -27.45 9.32
CA THR A 421 14.26 -26.20 10.10
C THR A 421 14.80 -25.01 9.31
N THR A 422 15.33 -25.28 8.12
CA THR A 422 15.88 -24.34 7.14
C THR A 422 15.54 -24.85 5.73
N PRO A 423 15.59 -24.00 4.69
CA PRO A 423 15.44 -24.51 3.33
C PRO A 423 16.58 -25.48 2.98
N PRO A 424 16.35 -26.46 2.11
CA PRO A 424 17.42 -27.31 1.58
C PRO A 424 18.58 -26.49 1.01
N GLN A 425 19.80 -27.04 1.07
CA GLN A 425 21.01 -26.32 0.67
C GLN A 425 20.88 -25.76 -0.76
N GLY A 426 21.19 -24.47 -0.91
CA GLY A 426 21.12 -23.77 -2.19
C GLY A 426 19.71 -23.31 -2.61
N TYR A 427 18.74 -23.37 -1.70
CA TYR A 427 17.37 -22.88 -1.89
C TYR A 427 16.99 -21.86 -0.81
N ASP A 428 15.95 -21.06 -1.09
CA ASP A 428 15.43 -20.04 -0.19
C ASP A 428 14.10 -20.46 0.47
N SER A 429 13.39 -21.41 -0.16
CA SER A 429 12.07 -21.89 0.28
C SER A 429 11.83 -23.34 -0.13
N VAL A 430 10.76 -23.94 0.39
CA VAL A 430 10.20 -25.21 -0.11
C VAL A 430 8.91 -24.95 -0.87
N LEU A 431 8.77 -25.56 -2.04
CA LEU A 431 7.59 -25.59 -2.89
C LEU A 431 7.02 -27.01 -2.88
N ALA A 432 6.04 -27.24 -2.02
CA ALA A 432 5.33 -28.49 -1.93
C ALA A 432 4.32 -28.57 -3.09
N GLU A 433 4.59 -29.41 -4.08
CA GLU A 433 3.74 -29.56 -5.27
C GLU A 433 2.77 -30.72 -5.11
N LYS A 434 1.59 -30.61 -5.72
CA LYS A 434 0.61 -31.70 -5.69
C LYS A 434 1.22 -32.97 -6.32
N GLY A 435 1.11 -34.09 -5.62
CA GLY A 435 1.75 -35.36 -6.00
C GLY A 435 2.29 -36.09 -4.78
N GLY A 436 2.53 -37.39 -4.89
CA GLY A 436 2.95 -38.22 -3.75
C GLY A 436 1.92 -38.19 -2.62
N SER A 437 2.32 -37.69 -1.44
CA SER A 437 1.45 -37.56 -0.26
C SER A 437 0.67 -36.24 -0.19
N LEU A 438 0.87 -35.34 -1.17
CA LEU A 438 0.40 -33.95 -1.11
C LEU A 438 -0.81 -33.71 -2.01
N ASN A 439 -1.92 -33.33 -1.37
CA ASN A 439 -3.19 -33.06 -2.07
C ASN A 439 -3.29 -31.63 -2.65
N TYR A 440 -2.56 -30.68 -2.07
CA TYR A 440 -2.61 -29.25 -2.42
C TYR A 440 -1.26 -28.59 -2.24
N ASP A 441 -1.04 -27.46 -2.91
CA ASP A 441 0.23 -26.75 -2.86
C ASP A 441 0.52 -26.07 -1.51
N GLU A 442 1.79 -26.05 -1.13
CA GLU A 442 2.30 -25.32 0.03
C GLU A 442 3.60 -24.62 -0.33
N LEU A 443 3.74 -23.38 0.11
CA LEU A 443 5.01 -22.66 0.12
C LEU A 443 5.44 -22.50 1.57
N VAL A 444 6.66 -22.97 1.87
CA VAL A 444 7.24 -22.87 3.21
C VAL A 444 8.51 -22.03 3.16
N VAL A 445 8.56 -21.01 4.01
CA VAL A 445 9.76 -20.18 4.23
C VAL A 445 10.24 -20.33 5.67
N TYR A 446 11.55 -20.20 5.88
CA TYR A 446 12.21 -20.51 7.15
C TYR A 446 12.90 -19.29 7.77
N THR A 447 12.44 -18.09 7.43
CA THR A 447 12.80 -16.85 8.14
C THR A 447 11.61 -15.91 8.23
N ASN A 448 11.49 -15.18 9.35
CA ASN A 448 10.45 -14.18 9.55
C ASN A 448 10.51 -13.07 8.49
N ASP A 449 11.70 -12.78 7.94
CA ASP A 449 11.91 -11.72 6.97
C ASP A 449 11.53 -12.08 5.53
N ALA A 450 11.17 -13.33 5.26
CA ALA A 450 10.73 -13.76 3.95
C ALA A 450 9.26 -13.41 3.65
N ILE A 451 8.49 -12.94 4.64
CA ILE A 451 7.03 -12.78 4.49
C ILE A 451 6.50 -11.53 5.20
N ARG A 452 5.57 -10.82 4.55
CA ARG A 452 4.79 -9.75 5.18
C ARG A 452 3.31 -9.86 4.84
N PRO A 453 2.40 -9.73 5.83
CA PRO A 453 0.97 -9.66 5.53
C PRO A 453 0.66 -8.37 4.77
N SER A 454 -0.08 -8.49 3.66
CA SER A 454 -0.33 -7.36 2.75
C SER A 454 -1.78 -6.92 2.76
N PHE A 455 -2.72 -7.87 2.78
CA PHE A 455 -4.14 -7.63 2.88
C PHE A 455 -4.80 -8.60 3.86
N LEU A 456 -5.83 -8.09 4.54
CA LEU A 456 -6.80 -8.89 5.28
C LEU A 456 -8.07 -8.96 4.43
N VAL A 457 -8.54 -10.17 4.12
CA VAL A 457 -9.76 -10.41 3.35
C VAL A 457 -10.81 -11.01 4.29
N MET A 458 -11.99 -10.39 4.30
CA MET A 458 -13.14 -10.81 5.09
C MET A 458 -14.22 -11.32 4.15
N TYR A 459 -14.67 -12.54 4.35
CA TYR A 459 -15.57 -13.25 3.44
C TYR A 459 -16.63 -14.04 4.21
N GLU A 460 -17.75 -14.39 3.57
CA GLU A 460 -18.82 -15.18 4.18
C GLU A 460 -18.28 -16.50 4.75
N ALA A 461 -18.70 -16.82 5.98
CA ALA A 461 -18.25 -18.00 6.71
C ALA A 461 -18.71 -19.33 6.10
#